data_AF-A0A0R1XTJ4-F1
#
_entry.id   AF-A0A0R1XTJ4-F1
#
_cell.length_a   1.000
_cell.length_b   1.000
_cell.length_c   1.000
_cell.angle_alpha   90.00
_cell.angle_beta   90.00
_cell.angle_gamma   90.00
#
_symmetry.space_group_name_H-M   'P 1'
#
loop_
_entity.id
_entity.type
_entity.pdbx_description
1 polymer ?
#
loop_
_entity_poly.entity_id
_entity_poly.type
_entity_poly.pdbx_seq_one_letter_code
_entity_poly.pdbx_strand_id
1 'polypeptide(L)'
;MYLLHRIYNQTSAAMQIRLLEEENKLSIGYAAFVLAGEGDTLIGHARTMAKADFAVYFAALGHKMGLPWATRTRSHWLYYFLQLESNDTVVVPTHTGFAIYRVTGAPEVVPTVAREHDVGFTVPVKLLVNDPKGAVGAALTDAMRFRGTDLMLSGQATQDIDGLVAGQDTTVPEPAAAAVAAVQETLQGLHPAQFTEIVGRYLRAMGADEVRYPAADPNEDETPVDILGVFRNVGAVILVHAQQYSGTVPEAGIQELVGFQYTTFEGYDAMAVIKWFVTTGHFPEDEDEAVGYVQENRVQVFQDTDLAKRLVISGVDLNFAKA
;
A
#
# COMPACT_ATOMS: atom_id res chain seq x y z
N MET A 1 0.53 -19.94 -12.99
CA MET A 1 -0.52 -20.39 -12.05
C MET A 1 -1.51 -19.26 -11.81
N TYR A 2 -2.80 -19.57 -11.60
CA TYR A 2 -3.80 -18.60 -11.16
C TYR A 2 -4.37 -19.03 -9.80
N LEU A 3 -4.27 -18.18 -8.80
CA LEU A 3 -4.69 -18.48 -7.44
C LEU A 3 -5.72 -17.46 -6.96
N LEU A 4 -6.83 -17.90 -6.40
CA LEU A 4 -7.68 -17.06 -5.56
C LEU A 4 -7.18 -17.19 -4.12
N HIS A 5 -6.71 -16.09 -3.53
CA HIS A 5 -6.18 -16.04 -2.18
C HIS A 5 -6.99 -15.09 -1.31
N ARG A 6 -7.49 -15.56 -0.16
CA ARG A 6 -8.26 -14.76 0.79
C ARG A 6 -7.44 -14.45 2.03
N ILE A 7 -7.26 -13.16 2.30
CA ILE A 7 -6.82 -12.67 3.61
C ILE A 7 -8.00 -12.79 4.57
N TYR A 8 -7.86 -13.64 5.60
CA TYR A 8 -8.96 -13.98 6.50
C TYR A 8 -8.97 -13.10 7.75
N ASN A 9 -10.13 -12.48 8.05
CA ASN A 9 -10.33 -11.46 9.08
C ASN A 9 -10.48 -12.03 10.52
N GLN A 10 -9.50 -12.71 11.12
CA GLN A 10 -9.67 -13.22 12.50
C GLN A 10 -8.64 -12.76 13.53
N THR A 11 -7.33 -12.87 13.29
CA THR A 11 -6.33 -12.43 14.31
C THR A 11 -5.09 -11.76 13.74
N SER A 12 -4.76 -12.01 12.47
CA SER A 12 -3.58 -11.44 11.81
C SER A 12 -3.92 -10.67 10.54
N ALA A 13 -5.20 -10.42 10.29
CA ALA A 13 -5.67 -9.79 9.07
C ALA A 13 -5.10 -8.39 8.85
N ALA A 14 -5.01 -7.58 9.92
CA ALA A 14 -4.40 -6.27 9.85
C ALA A 14 -2.93 -6.35 9.41
N MET A 15 -2.17 -7.31 9.93
CA MET A 15 -0.78 -7.53 9.51
C MET A 15 -0.69 -8.03 8.06
N GLN A 16 -1.57 -8.95 7.65
CA GLN A 16 -1.60 -9.45 6.26
C GLN A 16 -1.98 -8.35 5.25
N ILE A 17 -2.92 -7.47 5.60
CA ILE A 17 -3.29 -6.31 4.80
C ILE A 17 -2.11 -5.33 4.70
N ARG A 18 -1.49 -5.02 5.84
CA ARG A 18 -0.28 -4.17 5.89
C ARG A 18 0.84 -4.71 5.00
N LEU A 19 1.17 -6.00 5.11
CA LEU A 19 2.17 -6.65 4.27
C LEU A 19 1.83 -6.51 2.77
N LEU A 20 0.55 -6.67 2.41
CA LEU A 20 0.12 -6.57 1.02
C LEU A 20 0.17 -5.13 0.49
N GLU A 21 -0.37 -4.18 1.24
CA GLU A 21 -0.57 -2.79 0.81
C GLU A 21 0.70 -1.94 0.91
N GLU A 22 1.51 -2.16 1.95
CA GLU A 22 2.71 -1.35 2.23
C GLU A 22 4.00 -2.01 1.72
N GLU A 23 4.11 -3.34 1.85
CA GLU A 23 5.34 -4.08 1.54
C GLU A 23 5.26 -4.88 0.23
N ASN A 24 4.13 -4.84 -0.48
CA ASN A 24 3.90 -5.64 -1.69
C ASN A 24 4.14 -7.15 -1.45
N LYS A 25 3.73 -7.65 -0.28
CA LYS A 25 3.88 -9.06 0.12
C LYS A 25 2.52 -9.68 0.40
N LEU A 26 2.14 -10.65 -0.41
CA LEU A 26 1.00 -11.51 -0.09
C LEU A 26 1.44 -12.50 0.99
N SER A 27 0.56 -12.82 1.95
CA SER A 27 0.93 -13.59 3.14
C SER A 27 -0.09 -14.65 3.48
N ILE A 28 0.36 -15.75 4.09
CA ILE A 28 -0.50 -16.80 4.63
C ILE A 28 -0.03 -17.21 6.04
N GLY A 29 -0.92 -17.79 6.84
CA GLY A 29 -0.66 -18.22 8.21
C GLY A 29 0.30 -19.40 8.32
N TYR A 30 0.06 -20.31 9.27
CA TYR A 30 0.92 -21.48 9.54
C TYR A 30 2.24 -21.13 10.26
N ALA A 31 2.24 -20.06 11.04
CA ALA A 31 3.40 -19.57 11.79
C ALA A 31 4.04 -20.65 12.67
N ALA A 32 3.24 -21.55 13.25
CA ALA A 32 3.72 -22.63 14.11
C ALA A 32 4.78 -23.52 13.45
N PHE A 33 4.68 -23.77 12.13
CA PHE A 33 5.69 -24.56 11.41
C PHE A 33 6.99 -23.79 11.19
N VAL A 34 6.89 -22.49 10.93
CA VAL A 34 8.06 -21.61 10.77
C VAL A 34 8.80 -21.45 12.09
N LEU A 35 8.07 -21.24 13.19
CA LEU A 35 8.64 -21.17 14.53
C LEU A 35 9.32 -22.48 14.96
N ALA A 36 8.90 -23.61 14.41
CA ALA A 36 9.53 -24.92 14.65
C ALA A 36 10.70 -25.21 13.68
N GLY A 37 11.04 -24.30 12.77
CA GLY A 37 12.11 -24.48 11.79
C GLY A 37 11.76 -25.38 10.61
N GLU A 38 10.48 -25.68 10.38
CA GLU A 38 10.01 -26.56 9.31
C GLU A 38 9.54 -25.78 8.06
N GLY A 39 9.66 -24.45 8.07
CA GLY A 39 9.15 -23.57 7.00
C GLY A 39 9.79 -23.85 5.63
N ASP A 40 11.12 -23.83 5.54
CA ASP A 40 11.83 -24.08 4.28
C ASP A 40 11.60 -25.52 3.78
N THR A 41 11.52 -26.49 4.70
CA THR A 41 11.19 -27.88 4.36
C THR A 41 9.80 -27.98 3.74
N LEU A 42 8.82 -27.25 4.27
CA LEU A 42 7.46 -27.18 3.71
C LEU A 42 7.46 -26.55 2.31
N ILE A 43 8.20 -25.47 2.09
CA ILE A 43 8.36 -24.87 0.75
C ILE A 43 8.96 -25.88 -0.22
N GLY A 44 10.07 -26.52 0.17
CA GLY A 44 10.74 -27.53 -0.65
C GLY A 44 9.83 -28.70 -1.01
N HIS A 45 9.15 -29.28 -0.02
CA HIS A 45 8.23 -30.39 -0.24
C HIS A 45 7.02 -30.02 -1.08
N ALA A 46 6.45 -28.82 -0.91
CA ALA A 46 5.31 -28.39 -1.74
C ALA A 46 5.67 -28.33 -3.23
N ARG A 47 6.93 -28.02 -3.56
CA ARG A 47 7.44 -27.93 -4.93
C ARG A 47 7.81 -29.27 -5.55
N THR A 48 8.24 -30.25 -4.73
CA THR A 48 8.73 -31.54 -5.24
C THR A 48 7.72 -32.67 -5.10
N MET A 49 6.78 -32.57 -4.17
CA MET A 49 5.79 -33.62 -3.91
C MET A 49 4.48 -33.36 -4.67
N ALA A 50 3.83 -34.45 -5.07
CA ALA A 50 2.43 -34.36 -5.48
C ALA A 50 1.56 -33.91 -4.30
N LYS A 51 0.47 -33.21 -4.59
CA LYS A 51 -0.46 -32.66 -3.58
C LYS A 51 -0.90 -33.69 -2.52
N ALA A 52 -1.17 -34.92 -2.95
CA ALA A 52 -1.59 -36.00 -2.06
C ALA A 52 -0.48 -36.39 -1.07
N ASP A 53 0.77 -36.50 -1.54
CA ASP A 53 1.93 -36.83 -0.73
C ASP A 53 2.27 -35.70 0.24
N PHE A 54 2.22 -34.45 -0.25
CA PHE A 54 2.38 -33.27 0.60
C PHE A 54 1.32 -33.24 1.72
N ALA A 55 0.07 -33.57 1.43
CA ALA A 55 -0.98 -33.63 2.44
C ALA A 55 -0.72 -34.70 3.51
N VAL A 56 -0.21 -35.87 3.10
CA VAL A 56 0.20 -36.92 4.04
C VAL A 56 1.36 -36.45 4.92
N TYR A 57 2.40 -35.87 4.32
CA TYR A 57 3.54 -35.31 5.04
C TYR A 57 3.12 -34.22 6.04
N PHE A 58 2.34 -33.23 5.59
CA PHE A 58 1.87 -32.12 6.40
C PHE A 58 1.08 -32.58 7.63
N ALA A 59 0.18 -33.55 7.46
CA ALA A 59 -0.59 -34.10 8.57
C ALA A 59 0.28 -34.90 9.56
N ALA A 60 1.27 -35.64 9.07
CA ALA A 60 2.22 -36.36 9.92
C ALA A 60 3.11 -35.40 10.73
N LEU A 61 3.57 -34.32 10.09
CA LEU A 61 4.33 -33.25 10.74
C LEU A 61 3.47 -32.56 11.82
N GLY A 62 2.24 -32.21 11.48
CA GLY A 62 1.26 -31.67 12.44
C GLY A 62 1.06 -32.56 13.66
N HIS A 63 0.92 -33.87 13.47
CA HIS A 63 0.81 -34.83 14.57
C HIS A 63 2.07 -34.87 15.44
N LYS A 64 3.26 -34.91 14.83
CA LYS A 64 4.56 -34.86 15.54
C LYS A 64 4.70 -33.60 16.40
N MET A 65 4.17 -32.48 15.92
CA MET A 65 4.23 -31.17 16.59
C MET A 65 3.07 -30.93 17.58
N GLY A 66 2.13 -31.87 17.72
CA GLY A 66 0.96 -31.67 18.58
C GLY A 66 -0.02 -30.61 18.06
N LEU A 67 -0.11 -30.41 16.74
CA LEU A 67 -0.99 -29.45 16.08
C LEU A 67 -2.25 -30.16 15.53
N PRO A 68 -3.34 -30.31 16.29
CA PRO A 68 -4.53 -31.06 15.85
C PRO A 68 -5.25 -30.42 14.67
N TRP A 69 -5.05 -29.11 14.44
CA TRP A 69 -5.61 -28.39 13.31
C TRP A 69 -4.86 -28.67 11.99
N ALA A 70 -3.63 -29.20 12.03
CA ALA A 70 -2.81 -29.47 10.86
C ALA A 70 -3.25 -30.75 10.15
N THR A 71 -4.40 -30.70 9.50
CA THR A 71 -5.01 -31.82 8.79
C THR A 71 -4.62 -31.83 7.30
N ARG A 72 -4.83 -32.98 6.64
CA ARG A 72 -4.66 -33.11 5.18
C ARG A 72 -5.47 -32.08 4.40
N THR A 73 -6.70 -31.79 4.84
CA THR A 73 -7.55 -30.80 4.17
C THR A 73 -7.02 -29.38 4.31
N ARG A 74 -6.43 -29.04 5.46
CA ARG A 74 -5.82 -27.73 5.70
C ARG A 74 -4.55 -27.54 4.86
N SER A 75 -3.79 -28.60 4.61
CA SER A 75 -2.60 -28.53 3.75
C SER A 75 -2.92 -28.07 2.31
N HIS A 76 -4.15 -28.31 1.83
CA HIS A 76 -4.55 -27.91 0.48
C HIS A 76 -4.51 -26.41 0.27
N TRP A 77 -4.73 -25.61 1.32
CA TRP A 77 -4.67 -24.15 1.21
C TRP A 77 -3.21 -23.70 1.10
N LEU A 78 -2.34 -24.23 1.95
CA LEU A 78 -0.91 -23.91 1.94
C LEU A 78 -0.20 -24.40 0.66
N TYR A 79 -0.57 -25.57 0.14
CA TYR A 79 0.16 -26.25 -0.94
C TYR A 79 0.36 -25.38 -2.19
N TYR A 80 -0.69 -24.71 -2.67
CA TYR A 80 -0.58 -23.89 -3.87
C TYR A 80 0.12 -22.55 -3.59
N PHE A 81 -0.06 -21.99 -2.40
CA PHE A 81 0.64 -20.78 -2.00
C PHE A 81 2.17 -20.99 -2.03
N LEU A 82 2.66 -22.11 -1.48
CA LEU A 82 4.09 -22.43 -1.43
C LEU A 82 4.71 -22.79 -2.81
N GLN A 83 3.87 -22.96 -3.83
CA GLN A 83 4.28 -23.20 -5.21
C GLN A 83 4.20 -21.95 -6.09
N LEU A 84 3.83 -20.79 -5.55
CA LEU A 84 3.82 -19.55 -6.33
C LEU A 84 5.24 -19.26 -6.85
N GLU A 85 5.31 -18.83 -8.10
CA GLU A 85 6.54 -18.43 -8.78
C GLU A 85 6.31 -17.13 -9.57
N SER A 86 7.40 -16.47 -9.97
CA SER A 86 7.33 -15.22 -10.71
C SER A 86 6.44 -15.35 -11.96
N ASN A 87 5.62 -14.33 -12.19
CA ASN A 87 4.57 -14.25 -13.23
C ASN A 87 3.27 -15.03 -12.97
N ASP A 88 3.15 -15.74 -11.85
CA ASP A 88 1.85 -16.25 -11.42
C ASP A 88 0.89 -15.10 -11.10
N THR A 89 -0.41 -15.35 -11.26
CA THR A 89 -1.46 -14.36 -11.02
C THR A 89 -2.27 -14.73 -9.80
N VAL A 90 -2.46 -13.78 -8.89
CA VAL A 90 -3.26 -13.97 -7.68
C VAL A 90 -4.43 -13.00 -7.65
N VAL A 91 -5.63 -13.51 -7.43
CA VAL A 91 -6.84 -12.74 -7.18
C VAL A 91 -7.07 -12.68 -5.67
N VAL A 92 -7.14 -11.47 -5.13
CA VAL A 92 -7.36 -11.22 -3.70
C VAL A 92 -8.71 -10.52 -3.50
N PRO A 93 -9.74 -11.23 -3.01
CA PRO A 93 -11.02 -10.61 -2.67
C PRO A 93 -10.88 -9.63 -1.50
N THR A 94 -11.52 -8.48 -1.62
CA THR A 94 -11.64 -7.47 -0.56
C THR A 94 -13.10 -7.40 -0.07
N HIS A 95 -13.39 -6.51 0.87
CA HIS A 95 -14.76 -6.31 1.36
C HIS A 95 -15.68 -5.69 0.30
N THR A 96 -15.13 -4.88 -0.60
CA THR A 96 -15.90 -4.11 -1.60
C THR A 96 -15.71 -4.59 -3.03
N GLY A 97 -14.73 -5.46 -3.28
CA GLY A 97 -14.41 -5.95 -4.62
C GLY A 97 -13.31 -7.00 -4.58
N PHE A 98 -12.33 -6.87 -5.47
CA PHE A 98 -11.12 -7.68 -5.47
C PHE A 98 -9.99 -6.97 -6.22
N ALA A 99 -8.76 -7.39 -5.96
CA ALA A 99 -7.58 -6.95 -6.68
C ALA A 99 -6.88 -8.14 -7.34
N ILE A 100 -6.15 -7.88 -8.41
CA ILE A 100 -5.37 -8.86 -9.16
C ILE A 100 -3.90 -8.47 -9.06
N TYR A 101 -3.06 -9.42 -8.66
CA TYR A 101 -1.64 -9.25 -8.45
C TYR A 101 -0.85 -10.21 -9.33
N ARG A 102 0.36 -9.80 -9.70
CA ARG A 102 1.39 -10.65 -10.29
C ARG A 102 2.41 -11.01 -9.21
N VAL A 103 2.75 -12.29 -9.09
CA VAL A 103 3.86 -12.72 -8.25
C VAL A 103 5.18 -12.29 -8.87
N THR A 104 6.07 -11.71 -8.07
CA THR A 104 7.37 -11.21 -8.51
C THR A 104 8.55 -12.06 -8.03
N GLY A 105 8.32 -13.00 -7.10
CA GLY A 105 9.36 -13.85 -6.53
C GLY A 105 8.82 -15.17 -5.96
N ALA A 106 9.59 -15.79 -5.07
CA ALA A 106 9.25 -17.08 -4.46
C ALA A 106 8.66 -16.89 -3.05
N PRO A 107 7.90 -17.88 -2.54
CA PRO A 107 7.53 -17.94 -1.14
C PRO A 107 8.74 -17.96 -0.21
N GLU A 108 8.65 -17.18 0.85
CA GLU A 108 9.68 -16.99 1.87
C GLU A 108 9.07 -17.19 3.25
N VAL A 109 9.88 -17.68 4.20
CA VAL A 109 9.51 -17.73 5.61
C VAL A 109 9.69 -16.35 6.25
N VAL A 110 8.80 -15.98 7.17
CA VAL A 110 8.91 -14.71 7.92
C VAL A 110 8.94 -14.92 9.44
N PRO A 111 10.06 -15.44 10.01
CA PRO A 111 10.12 -15.83 11.42
C PRO A 111 9.82 -14.70 12.41
N THR A 112 10.18 -13.46 12.07
CA THR A 112 9.91 -12.29 12.94
C THR A 112 8.41 -12.02 13.05
N VAL A 113 7.69 -12.01 11.92
CA VAL A 113 6.23 -11.79 11.89
C VAL A 113 5.50 -12.96 12.53
N ALA A 114 5.99 -14.20 12.31
CA ALA A 114 5.43 -15.43 12.85
C ALA A 114 5.39 -15.48 14.39
N ARG A 115 6.24 -14.72 15.09
CA ARG A 115 6.26 -14.66 16.56
C ARG A 115 5.07 -13.91 17.14
N GLU A 116 4.59 -12.91 16.43
CA GLU A 116 3.58 -11.96 16.91
C GLU A 116 2.21 -12.18 16.23
N HIS A 117 2.23 -12.79 15.05
CA HIS A 117 1.06 -13.02 14.22
C HIS A 117 1.07 -14.43 13.65
N ASP A 118 -0.10 -15.02 13.38
CA ASP A 118 -0.20 -16.25 12.61
C ASP A 118 0.00 -15.93 11.11
N VAL A 119 1.25 -15.58 10.77
CA VAL A 119 1.78 -15.36 9.42
C VAL A 119 3.10 -16.11 9.33
N GLY A 120 3.11 -17.23 8.61
CA GLY A 120 4.31 -18.04 8.44
C GLY A 120 5.06 -17.71 7.16
N PHE A 121 4.32 -17.47 6.08
CA PHE A 121 4.90 -17.36 4.75
C PHE A 121 4.43 -16.10 4.05
N THR A 122 5.31 -15.52 3.25
CA THR A 122 5.01 -14.41 2.35
C THR A 122 5.48 -14.73 0.95
N VAL A 123 4.97 -14.01 -0.03
CA VAL A 123 5.46 -14.02 -1.41
C VAL A 123 5.37 -12.60 -1.96
N PRO A 124 6.43 -12.07 -2.58
CA PRO A 124 6.40 -10.72 -3.15
C PRO A 124 5.49 -10.70 -4.38
N VAL A 125 4.71 -9.63 -4.49
CA VAL A 125 3.71 -9.42 -5.54
C VAL A 125 3.80 -8.00 -6.09
N LYS A 126 3.14 -7.76 -7.21
CA LYS A 126 2.92 -6.44 -7.79
C LYS A 126 1.46 -6.34 -8.19
N LEU A 127 0.78 -5.30 -7.72
CA LEU A 127 -0.59 -5.01 -8.15
C LEU A 127 -0.65 -4.85 -9.67
N LEU A 128 -1.53 -5.60 -10.32
CA LEU A 128 -1.87 -5.44 -11.73
C LEU A 128 -3.12 -4.58 -11.90
N VAL A 129 -4.16 -4.91 -11.14
CA VAL A 129 -5.46 -4.28 -11.24
C VAL A 129 -6.06 -4.18 -9.85
N ASN A 130 -6.45 -2.97 -9.45
CA ASN A 130 -7.27 -2.76 -8.27
C ASN A 130 -8.71 -2.48 -8.70
N ASP A 131 -9.65 -3.22 -8.12
CA ASP A 131 -11.09 -3.11 -8.37
C ASP A 131 -11.43 -3.06 -9.89
N PRO A 132 -11.27 -4.19 -10.60
CA PRO A 132 -11.37 -4.22 -12.05
C PRO A 132 -12.72 -3.66 -12.54
N LYS A 133 -12.66 -2.56 -13.30
CA LYS A 133 -13.79 -2.01 -14.04
C LYS A 133 -14.09 -2.91 -15.24
N GLY A 134 -15.31 -3.43 -15.33
CA GLY A 134 -15.74 -4.28 -16.43
C GLY A 134 -16.69 -5.38 -15.96
N ALA A 135 -17.28 -6.11 -16.91
CA ALA A 135 -18.09 -7.27 -16.59
C ALA A 135 -17.20 -8.41 -16.10
N VAL A 136 -17.33 -8.76 -14.82
CA VAL A 136 -16.69 -9.95 -14.25
C VAL A 136 -17.42 -11.19 -14.77
N GLY A 137 -16.69 -12.11 -15.39
CA GLY A 137 -17.27 -13.34 -15.93
C GLY A 137 -17.91 -14.22 -14.84
N ALA A 138 -18.89 -15.03 -15.24
CA ALA A 138 -19.64 -15.87 -14.31
C ALA A 138 -18.76 -16.92 -13.62
N ALA A 139 -17.75 -17.46 -14.32
CA ALA A 139 -16.85 -18.47 -13.76
C ALA A 139 -15.97 -17.89 -12.64
N LEU A 140 -15.40 -16.70 -12.85
CA LEU A 140 -14.67 -16.00 -11.80
C LEU A 140 -15.59 -15.59 -10.63
N THR A 141 -16.81 -15.12 -10.94
CA THR A 141 -17.82 -14.78 -9.93
C THR A 141 -18.16 -15.98 -9.03
N ASP A 142 -18.35 -17.16 -9.61
CA ASP A 142 -18.62 -18.38 -8.85
C ASP A 142 -17.40 -18.84 -8.05
N ALA A 143 -16.19 -18.75 -8.61
CA ALA A 143 -14.97 -19.05 -7.88
C ALA A 143 -14.80 -18.14 -6.64
N MET A 144 -15.14 -16.85 -6.76
CA MET A 144 -15.14 -15.92 -5.63
C MET A 144 -16.15 -16.28 -4.53
N ARG A 145 -17.13 -17.17 -4.75
CA ARG A 145 -18.01 -17.65 -3.66
C ARG A 145 -17.32 -18.66 -2.73
N PHE A 146 -16.17 -19.20 -3.14
CA PHE A 146 -15.38 -20.10 -2.31
C PHE A 146 -14.99 -19.43 -0.99
N ARG A 147 -15.12 -20.17 0.11
CA ARG A 147 -14.92 -19.67 1.49
C ARG A 147 -13.60 -20.11 2.13
N GLY A 148 -12.82 -20.97 1.48
CA GLY A 148 -11.49 -21.33 1.97
C GLY A 148 -10.44 -20.27 1.65
N THR A 149 -9.25 -20.42 2.21
CA THR A 149 -8.15 -19.45 2.03
C THR A 149 -7.63 -19.42 0.60
N ASP A 150 -7.31 -20.58 0.02
CA ASP A 150 -6.73 -20.67 -1.32
C ASP A 150 -7.52 -21.62 -2.23
N LEU A 151 -7.70 -21.18 -3.48
CA LEU A 151 -8.31 -21.96 -4.55
C LEU A 151 -7.52 -21.78 -5.85
N MET A 152 -6.99 -22.87 -6.38
CA MET A 152 -6.43 -22.91 -7.73
C MET A 152 -7.53 -22.64 -8.76
N LEU A 153 -7.33 -21.64 -9.61
CA LEU A 153 -8.23 -21.31 -10.71
C LEU A 153 -7.76 -21.97 -12.01
N SER A 154 -8.72 -22.37 -12.84
CA SER A 154 -8.46 -22.99 -14.14
C SER A 154 -9.62 -22.74 -15.10
N GLY A 155 -9.39 -22.99 -16.39
CA GLY A 155 -10.42 -22.91 -17.43
C GLY A 155 -10.95 -21.48 -17.62
N GLN A 156 -12.27 -21.32 -17.69
CA GLN A 156 -12.89 -20.04 -18.01
C GLN A 156 -12.53 -18.93 -17.00
N ALA A 157 -12.37 -19.27 -15.72
CA ALA A 157 -12.02 -18.27 -14.71
C ALA A 157 -10.66 -17.61 -14.96
N THR A 158 -9.69 -18.30 -15.56
CA THR A 158 -8.38 -17.68 -15.88
C THR A 158 -8.48 -16.78 -17.10
N GLN A 159 -9.29 -17.14 -18.10
CA GLN A 159 -9.58 -16.28 -19.25
C GLN A 159 -10.32 -14.99 -18.83
N ASP A 160 -11.25 -15.10 -17.88
CA ASP A 160 -11.95 -13.94 -17.32
C ASP A 160 -10.93 -12.98 -16.66
N ILE A 161 -9.95 -13.52 -15.91
CA ILE A 161 -8.86 -12.73 -15.30
C ILE A 161 -7.99 -12.06 -16.36
N ASP A 162 -7.56 -12.81 -17.37
CA ASP A 162 -6.72 -12.27 -18.46
C ASP A 162 -7.42 -11.15 -19.21
N GLY A 163 -8.73 -11.29 -19.47
CA GLY A 163 -9.56 -10.26 -20.07
C GLY A 163 -9.64 -8.99 -19.21
N LEU A 164 -9.78 -9.14 -17.89
CA LEU A 164 -9.76 -8.00 -16.97
C LEU A 164 -8.40 -7.32 -16.94
N VAL A 165 -7.29 -8.07 -16.91
CA VAL A 165 -5.93 -7.51 -16.93
C VAL A 165 -5.62 -6.82 -18.26
N ALA A 166 -6.04 -7.40 -19.39
CA ALA A 166 -5.81 -6.85 -20.73
C ALA A 166 -6.73 -5.67 -21.05
N GLY A 167 -7.95 -5.65 -20.52
CA GLY A 167 -8.93 -4.57 -20.70
C GLY A 167 -8.73 -3.40 -19.73
N GLN A 168 -7.87 -3.57 -18.72
CA GLN A 168 -7.42 -2.50 -17.87
C GLN A 168 -6.27 -1.77 -18.54
N ASP A 169 -6.46 -0.46 -18.74
CA ASP A 169 -5.35 0.46 -18.96
C ASP A 169 -4.54 0.51 -17.64
N THR A 170 -3.70 -0.51 -17.44
CA THR A 170 -2.88 -0.71 -16.22
C THR A 170 -1.70 0.26 -16.15
N THR A 171 -1.53 1.08 -17.18
CA THR A 171 -0.79 2.33 -17.07
C THR A 171 -1.69 3.37 -16.42
N VAL A 172 -1.51 3.62 -15.12
CA VAL A 172 -1.45 5.04 -14.73
C VAL A 172 -0.36 5.60 -15.64
N PRO A 173 -0.66 6.48 -16.60
CA PRO A 173 0.38 6.98 -17.49
C PRO A 173 1.41 7.64 -16.57
N GLU A 174 2.58 7.01 -16.43
CA GLU A 174 3.68 7.67 -15.75
C GLU A 174 3.91 8.95 -16.54
N PRO A 175 3.77 10.12 -15.89
CA PRO A 175 3.92 11.38 -16.58
C PRO A 175 5.29 11.38 -17.26
N ALA A 176 5.33 11.80 -18.53
CA ALA A 176 6.56 11.75 -19.30
C ALA A 176 7.71 12.38 -18.50
N ALA A 177 8.84 11.68 -18.38
CA ALA A 177 9.95 12.10 -17.49
C ALA A 177 10.39 13.55 -17.77
N ALA A 178 10.35 13.99 -19.03
CA ALA A 178 10.62 15.37 -19.41
C ALA A 178 9.61 16.38 -18.84
N ALA A 179 8.31 16.02 -18.79
CA ALA A 179 7.28 16.86 -18.19
C ALA A 179 7.45 16.92 -16.66
N VAL A 180 7.76 15.79 -16.01
CA VAL A 180 8.05 15.76 -14.57
C VAL A 180 9.26 16.62 -14.24
N ALA A 181 10.35 16.50 -15.01
CA ALA A 181 11.54 17.30 -14.82
C ALA A 181 11.27 18.80 -15.01
N ALA A 182 10.50 19.19 -16.03
CA ALA A 182 10.13 20.59 -16.26
C ALA A 182 9.26 21.17 -15.14
N VAL A 183 8.30 20.39 -14.62
CA VAL A 183 7.51 20.80 -13.46
C VAL A 183 8.38 20.89 -12.21
N GLN A 184 9.28 19.93 -11.98
CA GLN A 184 10.19 19.97 -10.84
C GLN A 184 11.09 21.20 -10.85
N GLU A 185 11.70 21.51 -12.00
CA GLU A 185 12.51 22.71 -12.19
C GLU A 185 11.69 23.99 -11.94
N THR A 186 10.45 24.02 -12.44
CA THR A 186 9.53 25.13 -12.17
C THR A 186 9.28 25.27 -10.66
N LEU A 187 8.93 24.19 -9.97
CA LEU A 187 8.67 24.19 -8.52
C LEU A 187 9.87 24.68 -7.73
N GLN A 188 11.09 24.27 -8.09
CA GLN A 188 12.32 24.71 -7.41
C GLN A 188 12.66 26.19 -7.65
N GLY A 189 12.19 26.77 -8.74
CA GLY A 189 12.40 28.18 -9.08
C GLY A 189 11.33 29.16 -8.54
N LEU A 190 10.23 28.65 -7.97
CA LEU A 190 9.16 29.49 -7.41
C LEU A 190 9.61 30.21 -6.13
N HIS A 191 8.96 31.32 -5.81
CA HIS A 191 9.03 31.88 -4.46
C HIS A 191 8.35 30.92 -3.46
N PRO A 192 8.81 30.78 -2.20
CA PRO A 192 8.20 29.85 -1.23
C PRO A 192 6.67 30.00 -1.09
N ALA A 193 6.17 31.24 -1.02
CA ALA A 193 4.72 31.49 -0.98
C ALA A 193 3.96 30.98 -2.22
N GLN A 194 4.58 31.04 -3.41
CA GLN A 194 4.01 30.49 -4.64
C GLN A 194 4.02 28.97 -4.62
N PHE A 195 5.08 28.35 -4.10
CA PHE A 195 5.14 26.90 -3.91
C PHE A 195 4.00 26.41 -3.01
N THR A 196 3.80 27.07 -1.87
CA THR A 196 2.67 26.81 -0.95
C THR A 196 1.32 26.97 -1.66
N GLU A 197 1.16 28.00 -2.49
CA GLU A 197 -0.06 28.20 -3.27
C GLU A 197 -0.30 27.06 -4.28
N ILE A 198 0.73 26.55 -4.97
CA ILE A 198 0.60 25.40 -5.88
C ILE A 198 0.12 24.16 -5.13
N VAL A 199 0.67 23.88 -3.95
CA VAL A 199 0.22 22.75 -3.12
C VAL A 199 -1.25 22.94 -2.70
N GLY A 200 -1.65 24.16 -2.37
CA GLY A 200 -3.06 24.50 -2.12
C GLY A 200 -3.98 24.31 -3.34
N ARG A 201 -3.53 24.70 -4.54
CA ARG A 201 -4.25 24.44 -5.81
C ARG A 201 -4.39 22.95 -6.06
N TYR A 202 -3.36 22.16 -5.75
CA TYR A 202 -3.42 20.70 -5.85
C TYR A 202 -4.47 20.10 -4.90
N LEU A 203 -4.54 20.55 -3.65
CA LEU A 203 -5.60 20.14 -2.71
C LEU A 203 -7.01 20.45 -3.25
N ARG A 204 -7.22 21.64 -3.83
CA ARG A 204 -8.50 21.97 -4.49
C ARG A 204 -8.79 21.06 -5.68
N ALA A 205 -7.80 20.78 -6.52
CA ALA A 205 -7.95 19.89 -7.67
C ALA A 205 -8.28 18.45 -7.25
N MET A 206 -7.80 18.01 -6.07
CA MET A 206 -8.21 16.73 -5.47
C MET A 206 -9.62 16.75 -4.88
N GLY A 207 -10.29 17.91 -4.80
CA GLY A 207 -11.65 18.04 -4.30
C GLY A 207 -11.76 18.59 -2.88
N ALA A 208 -10.75 19.29 -2.36
CA ALA A 208 -10.90 20.02 -1.11
C ALA A 208 -12.01 21.07 -1.24
N ASP A 209 -12.98 21.04 -0.32
CA ASP A 209 -14.05 22.03 -0.23
C ASP A 209 -13.52 23.41 0.16
N GLU A 210 -12.41 23.42 0.91
CA GLU A 210 -11.79 24.62 1.46
C GLU A 210 -10.27 24.44 1.54
N VAL A 211 -9.53 25.52 1.25
CA VAL A 211 -8.07 25.57 1.43
C VAL A 211 -7.72 26.89 2.12
N ARG A 212 -7.05 26.79 3.27
CA ARG A 212 -6.57 27.88 4.11
C ARG A 212 -5.05 27.84 4.24
N TYR A 213 -4.45 28.98 4.64
CA TYR A 213 -3.00 29.11 4.82
C TYR A 213 -2.67 29.65 6.21
N PRO A 214 -2.75 28.81 7.27
CA PRO A 214 -2.66 29.27 8.65
C PRO A 214 -1.36 30.00 8.99
N ALA A 215 -0.21 29.47 8.57
CA ALA A 215 1.09 30.09 8.84
C ALA A 215 1.27 31.49 8.21
N ALA A 216 0.43 31.87 7.24
CA ALA A 216 0.44 33.19 6.63
C ALA A 216 -0.68 34.12 7.17
N ASP A 217 -1.57 33.61 8.03
CA ASP A 217 -2.66 34.40 8.63
C ASP A 217 -2.17 35.10 9.90
N PRO A 218 -2.18 36.45 9.95
CA PRO A 218 -1.71 37.18 11.13
C PRO A 218 -2.59 37.00 12.37
N ASN A 219 -3.76 36.37 12.25
CA ASN A 219 -4.68 36.11 13.36
C ASN A 219 -4.55 34.67 13.92
N GLU A 220 -3.76 33.81 13.27
CA GLU A 220 -3.49 32.45 13.75
C GLU A 220 -2.22 32.45 14.62
N ASP A 221 -2.17 31.54 15.59
CA ASP A 221 -0.96 31.30 16.37
C ASP A 221 0.15 30.73 15.47
N GLU A 222 1.41 30.93 15.86
CA GLU A 222 2.56 30.36 15.17
C GLU A 222 2.39 28.83 15.05
N THR A 223 2.37 28.34 13.81
CA THR A 223 1.99 26.96 13.50
C THR A 223 2.86 26.41 12.38
N PRO A 224 3.26 25.12 12.44
CA PRO A 224 3.99 24.47 11.36
C PRO A 224 3.09 24.10 10.17
N VAL A 225 1.79 24.42 10.22
CA VAL A 225 0.84 24.10 9.15
C VAL A 225 0.75 25.27 8.17
N ASP A 226 1.45 25.14 7.04
CA ASP A 226 1.42 26.10 5.95
C ASP A 226 0.08 26.10 5.21
N ILE A 227 -0.55 24.92 5.07
CA ILE A 227 -1.77 24.74 4.29
C ILE A 227 -2.71 23.79 5.01
N LEU A 228 -3.99 24.15 5.04
CA LEU A 228 -5.05 23.31 5.57
C LEU A 228 -6.07 23.06 4.45
N GLY A 229 -6.25 21.80 4.05
CA GLY A 229 -7.23 21.38 3.06
C GLY A 229 -8.38 20.59 3.69
N VAL A 230 -9.60 21.09 3.61
CA VAL A 230 -10.79 20.46 4.20
C VAL A 230 -11.54 19.65 3.15
N PHE A 231 -11.86 18.40 3.47
CA PHE A 231 -12.66 17.50 2.64
C PHE A 231 -13.87 17.00 3.45
N ARG A 232 -14.91 17.83 3.49
CA ARG A 232 -16.12 17.62 4.30
C ARG A 232 -16.86 16.34 3.91
N ASN A 233 -16.93 16.04 2.61
CA ASN A 233 -17.66 14.88 2.09
C ASN A 233 -17.06 13.54 2.50
N VAL A 234 -15.74 13.48 2.72
CA VAL A 234 -15.04 12.28 3.23
C VAL A 234 -14.71 12.40 4.72
N GLY A 235 -15.11 13.49 5.37
CA GLY A 235 -14.88 13.73 6.79
C GLY A 235 -13.41 13.81 7.16
N ALA A 236 -12.58 14.43 6.32
CA ALA A 236 -11.13 14.51 6.52
C ALA A 236 -10.59 15.94 6.37
N VAL A 237 -9.49 16.21 7.04
CA VAL A 237 -8.69 17.43 6.89
C VAL A 237 -7.22 17.07 6.73
N ILE A 238 -6.58 17.73 5.77
CA ILE A 238 -5.16 17.55 5.47
C ILE A 238 -4.41 18.77 5.98
N LEU A 239 -3.50 18.56 6.93
CA LEU A 239 -2.56 19.56 7.42
C LEU A 239 -1.25 19.38 6.66
N VAL A 240 -0.80 20.42 5.97
CA VAL A 240 0.41 20.35 5.15
C VAL A 240 1.47 21.29 5.71
N HIS A 241 2.67 20.75 5.90
CA HIS A 241 3.90 21.53 5.98
C HIS A 241 4.61 21.46 4.63
N ALA A 242 4.94 22.62 4.04
CA ALA A 242 5.49 22.76 2.70
C ALA A 242 6.89 23.39 2.77
N GLN A 243 7.92 22.59 2.52
CA GLN A 243 9.31 23.01 2.61
C GLN A 243 10.01 22.92 1.25
N GLN A 244 10.11 24.04 0.55
CA GLN A 244 10.84 24.13 -0.72
C GLN A 244 12.36 24.07 -0.44
N TYR A 245 13.04 23.07 -0.99
CA TYR A 245 14.47 22.85 -0.75
C TYR A 245 15.14 22.19 -1.95
N SER A 246 16.45 22.41 -2.11
CA SER A 246 17.28 21.74 -3.12
C SER A 246 18.26 20.80 -2.40
N GLY A 247 18.14 19.49 -2.61
CA GLY A 247 18.96 18.49 -1.94
C GLY A 247 18.35 18.00 -0.62
N THR A 248 19.18 17.78 0.39
CA THR A 248 18.77 17.17 1.67
C THR A 248 18.04 18.15 2.58
N VAL A 249 16.80 17.81 2.95
CA VAL A 249 15.91 18.66 3.74
C VAL A 249 16.23 18.52 5.24
N PRO A 250 16.29 19.64 6.00
CA PRO A 250 16.42 19.59 7.46
C PRO A 250 15.20 18.93 8.13
N GLU A 251 15.45 18.07 9.12
CA GLU A 251 14.38 17.33 9.82
C GLU A 251 13.49 18.18 10.74
N ALA A 252 13.95 19.38 11.12
CA ALA A 252 13.23 20.22 12.08
C ALA A 252 11.76 20.46 11.66
N GLY A 253 11.50 20.72 10.38
CA GLY A 253 10.13 20.98 9.89
C GLY A 253 9.21 19.77 10.02
N ILE A 254 9.71 18.54 9.76
CA ILE A 254 8.88 17.34 9.91
C ILE A 254 8.67 17.00 11.39
N GLN A 255 9.66 17.25 12.25
CA GLN A 255 9.54 17.06 13.70
C GLN A 255 8.49 18.01 14.31
N GLU A 256 8.46 19.26 13.87
CA GLU A 256 7.43 20.24 14.27
C GLU A 256 6.03 19.79 13.85
N LEU A 257 5.86 19.34 12.60
CA LEU A 257 4.59 18.81 12.11
C LEU A 257 4.15 17.55 12.87
N VAL A 258 5.08 16.65 13.19
CA VAL A 258 4.82 15.45 13.99
C VAL A 258 4.32 15.82 15.39
N GLY A 259 5.01 16.74 16.07
CA GLY A 259 4.64 17.21 17.41
C GLY A 259 3.35 18.02 17.47
N PHE A 260 2.89 18.57 16.34
CA PHE A 260 1.70 19.41 16.28
C PHE A 260 0.41 18.62 16.59
N GLN A 261 -0.36 19.10 17.57
CA GLN A 261 -1.65 18.49 17.93
C GLN A 261 -2.79 19.20 17.19
N TYR A 262 -3.76 18.42 16.72
CA TYR A 262 -4.84 18.90 15.87
C TYR A 262 -5.85 19.82 16.57
N THR A 263 -5.91 19.78 17.91
CA THR A 263 -6.84 20.58 18.72
C THR A 263 -6.66 22.10 18.56
N THR A 264 -5.65 22.53 17.80
CA THR A 264 -5.36 23.93 17.49
C THR A 264 -6.34 24.54 16.47
N PHE A 265 -6.98 23.75 15.61
CA PHE A 265 -7.93 24.28 14.61
C PHE A 265 -9.38 23.97 14.99
N GLU A 266 -10.08 24.96 15.56
CA GLU A 266 -11.48 24.83 15.95
C GLU A 266 -12.41 24.50 14.77
N GLY A 267 -13.43 23.69 15.03
CA GLY A 267 -14.50 23.39 14.07
C GLY A 267 -14.27 22.15 13.21
N TYR A 268 -13.15 21.46 13.38
CA TYR A 268 -12.84 20.24 12.63
C TYR A 268 -12.72 18.98 13.53
N ASP A 269 -13.04 19.06 14.82
CA ASP A 269 -12.85 17.98 15.82
C ASP A 269 -13.44 16.60 15.45
N ALA A 270 -14.48 16.59 14.61
CA ALA A 270 -15.13 15.37 14.13
C ALA A 270 -14.51 14.76 12.86
N MET A 271 -13.46 15.38 12.29
CA MET A 271 -12.81 14.95 11.04
C MET A 271 -11.55 14.15 11.30
N ALA A 272 -11.27 13.21 10.40
CA ALA A 272 -10.00 12.48 10.35
C ALA A 272 -8.86 13.43 9.92
N VAL A 273 -7.78 13.44 10.69
CA VAL A 273 -6.63 14.32 10.47
C VAL A 273 -5.56 13.57 9.72
N ILE A 274 -5.07 14.15 8.63
CA ILE A 274 -4.01 13.60 7.82
C ILE A 274 -2.90 14.66 7.75
N LYS A 275 -1.67 14.27 8.09
CA LYS A 275 -0.51 15.17 8.07
C LYS A 275 0.34 14.90 6.84
N TRP A 276 0.63 15.93 6.06
CA TRP A 276 1.47 15.85 4.87
C TRP A 276 2.70 16.73 5.04
N PHE A 277 3.87 16.17 4.75
CA PHE A 277 5.11 16.91 4.60
C PHE A 277 5.48 16.92 3.12
N VAL A 278 5.57 18.10 2.53
CA VAL A 278 5.74 18.26 1.08
C VAL A 278 7.00 19.06 0.80
N THR A 279 7.93 18.46 0.06
CA THR A 279 9.21 19.08 -0.28
C THR A 279 9.63 18.78 -1.72
N THR A 280 10.45 19.66 -2.29
CA THR A 280 11.15 19.46 -3.56
C THR A 280 12.55 18.84 -3.39
N GLY A 281 13.00 18.67 -2.14
CA GLY A 281 14.24 17.98 -1.78
C GLY A 281 13.99 16.53 -1.36
N HIS A 282 14.93 15.92 -0.65
CA HIS A 282 14.83 14.57 -0.09
C HIS A 282 15.27 14.52 1.38
N PHE A 283 14.82 13.52 2.12
CA PHE A 283 15.38 13.20 3.43
C PHE A 283 16.75 12.50 3.31
N PRO A 284 17.63 12.61 4.33
CA PRO A 284 18.90 11.90 4.33
C PRO A 284 18.70 10.38 4.27
N GLU A 285 19.50 9.68 3.46
CA GLU A 285 19.40 8.21 3.28
C GLU A 285 19.98 7.41 4.45
N ASP A 286 20.81 8.05 5.30
CA ASP A 286 21.67 7.39 6.29
C ASP A 286 21.15 7.44 7.73
N GLU A 287 20.03 8.13 8.01
CA GLU A 287 19.49 8.30 9.37
C GLU A 287 18.15 7.57 9.52
N ASP A 288 18.20 6.38 10.13
CA ASP A 288 17.04 5.52 10.49
C ASP A 288 15.97 6.24 11.34
N GLU A 289 16.30 7.40 11.94
CA GLU A 289 15.42 8.13 12.85
C GLU A 289 14.26 8.86 12.12
N ALA A 290 14.52 9.62 11.04
CA ALA A 290 13.46 10.32 10.30
C ALA A 290 12.40 9.38 9.72
N VAL A 291 12.83 8.24 9.18
CA VAL A 291 11.92 7.23 8.60
C VAL A 291 11.05 6.57 9.69
N GLY A 292 11.63 6.29 10.86
CA GLY A 292 10.90 5.75 12.01
C GLY A 292 9.82 6.71 12.53
N TYR A 293 10.14 7.99 12.69
CA TYR A 293 9.20 9.00 13.21
C TYR A 293 8.00 9.26 12.28
N VAL A 294 8.22 9.25 10.96
CA VAL A 294 7.18 9.42 9.95
C VAL A 294 6.19 8.26 9.93
N GLN A 295 6.70 7.03 10.04
CA GLN A 295 5.91 5.80 10.03
C GLN A 295 5.03 5.68 11.28
N GLU A 296 5.57 5.98 12.47
CA GLU A 296 4.84 5.91 13.73
C GLU A 296 3.71 6.95 13.83
N ASN A 297 3.92 8.14 13.25
CA ASN A 297 2.98 9.27 13.34
C ASN A 297 2.06 9.42 12.12
N ARG A 298 2.09 8.46 11.19
CA ARG A 298 1.24 8.41 9.98
C ARG A 298 1.32 9.70 9.15
N VAL A 299 2.50 10.29 9.05
CA VAL A 299 2.74 11.46 8.19
C VAL A 299 3.00 10.97 6.76
N GLN A 300 2.28 11.54 5.80
CA GLN A 300 2.55 11.30 4.38
C GLN A 300 3.68 12.23 3.93
N VAL A 301 4.75 11.68 3.38
CA VAL A 301 5.86 12.47 2.84
C VAL A 301 5.78 12.49 1.31
N PHE A 302 5.91 13.67 0.71
CA PHE A 302 6.19 13.87 -0.71
C PHE A 302 7.57 14.49 -0.85
N GLN A 303 8.47 13.77 -1.50
CA GLN A 303 9.85 14.20 -1.70
C GLN A 303 10.26 14.05 -3.16
N ASP A 304 11.44 14.58 -3.50
CA ASP A 304 11.99 14.60 -4.84
C ASP A 304 10.98 15.10 -5.87
N THR A 305 10.50 14.19 -6.72
CA THR A 305 9.61 14.46 -7.86
C THR A 305 8.16 14.07 -7.59
N ASP A 306 7.80 13.66 -6.37
CA ASP A 306 6.47 13.14 -6.05
C ASP A 306 5.36 14.15 -6.32
N LEU A 307 5.54 15.39 -5.84
CA LEU A 307 4.58 16.46 -6.12
C LEU A 307 4.54 16.79 -7.62
N ALA A 308 5.69 16.84 -8.30
CA ALA A 308 5.75 17.12 -9.73
C ALA A 308 4.97 16.08 -10.56
N LYS A 309 5.13 14.79 -10.26
CA LYS A 309 4.35 13.71 -10.91
C LYS A 309 2.86 13.93 -10.73
N ARG A 310 2.42 14.22 -9.51
CA ARG A 310 1.01 14.47 -9.17
C ARG A 310 0.45 15.70 -9.89
N LEU A 311 1.22 16.77 -10.02
CA LEU A 311 0.82 17.98 -10.74
C LEU A 311 0.68 17.72 -12.25
N VAL A 312 1.60 16.95 -12.86
CA VAL A 312 1.47 16.58 -14.28
C VAL A 312 0.22 15.73 -14.52
N ILE A 313 -0.04 14.75 -13.65
CA ILE A 313 -1.22 13.89 -13.75
C ILE A 313 -2.51 14.67 -13.56
N SER A 314 -2.56 15.56 -12.57
CA SER A 314 -3.76 16.35 -12.24
C SER A 314 -4.00 17.53 -13.19
N GLY A 315 -2.99 17.94 -13.97
CA GLY A 315 -3.10 19.07 -14.89
C GLY A 315 -3.27 20.43 -14.19
N VAL A 316 -2.78 20.56 -12.95
CA VAL A 316 -2.86 21.81 -12.17
C VAL A 316 -2.04 22.91 -12.84
N ASP A 317 -2.65 24.10 -12.96
CA ASP A 317 -1.98 25.27 -13.54
C ASP A 317 -0.91 25.84 -12.60
N LEU A 318 0.31 25.93 -13.13
CA LEU A 318 1.49 26.44 -12.43
C LEU A 318 1.74 27.93 -12.68
N ASN A 319 0.93 28.57 -13.54
CA ASN A 319 1.12 29.98 -13.87
C ASN A 319 0.63 30.88 -12.72
N PHE A 320 1.40 31.95 -12.50
CA PHE A 320 1.03 33.08 -11.68
C PHE A 320 0.84 34.29 -12.59
N ALA A 321 -0.17 35.11 -12.31
CA ALA A 321 -0.32 36.38 -13.02
C ALA A 321 0.97 37.18 -12.87
N LYS A 322 1.51 37.69 -13.98
CA LYS A 322 2.62 38.65 -13.91
C LYS A 322 2.11 39.88 -13.18
N ALA A 323 2.67 40.14 -12.00
CA ALA A 323 2.48 41.39 -11.27
C ALA A 323 2.97 42.58 -12.11
#